data_AF-A0A399SG51-F1
#
_entry.id   AF-A0A399SG51-F1
#
_cell.length_a   1.000
_cell.length_b   1.000
_cell.length_c   1.000
_cell.angle_alpha   90.00
_cell.angle_beta   90.00
_cell.angle_gamma   90.00
#
_symmetry.space_group_name_H-M   'P 1'
#
loop_
_entity.id
_entity.type
_entity.pdbx_description
1 polymer ?
#
loop_
_entity_poly.entity_id
_entity_poly.type
_entity_poly.pdbx_seq_one_letter_code
_entity_poly.pdbx_strand_id
1 'polypeptide(L)'
;AIQLDRDVAAEARLLQSLALALLAFTPHVTLDVVDEATVLLEVEASLRLFGGHRALCRAVKYCAVRLGAMPQLGTGPTARGAAWLASAQPVPTRGRRRTAERQGRARRAVRQERLSALLDQLSIDAVARLTRPDWLEGLGCRTLADLRELPRSGLRRRCGPLLVDTL
;
A
#
# COMPACT_ATOMS: atom_id res chain seq x y z
N ALA A 1 -15.01 -24.15 -10.11
CA ALA A 1 -14.48 -23.06 -9.27
C ALA A 1 -15.56 -22.69 -8.28
N ILE A 2 -15.25 -22.60 -6.98
CA ILE A 2 -16.21 -22.13 -5.98
C ILE A 2 -16.22 -20.60 -6.09
N GLN A 3 -17.36 -20.03 -6.47
CA GLN A 3 -17.58 -18.59 -6.44
C GLN A 3 -18.14 -18.25 -5.06
N LEU A 4 -17.37 -17.50 -4.28
CA LEU A 4 -17.81 -16.99 -2.98
C LEU A 4 -18.29 -15.55 -3.20
N ASP A 5 -19.50 -15.25 -2.71
CA ASP A 5 -20.00 -13.88 -2.69
C ASP A 5 -19.29 -13.06 -1.61
N ARG A 6 -19.08 -11.78 -1.89
CA ARG A 6 -18.38 -10.85 -0.99
C ARG A 6 -19.26 -10.52 0.22
N ASP A 7 -18.84 -10.89 1.42
CA ASP A 7 -19.46 -10.46 2.69
C ASP A 7 -18.74 -9.22 3.23
N VAL A 8 -19.26 -8.04 2.87
CA VAL A 8 -18.73 -6.73 3.27
C VAL A 8 -18.73 -6.56 4.80
N ALA A 9 -19.73 -7.11 5.49
CA ALA A 9 -19.83 -6.98 6.93
C ALA A 9 -18.76 -7.81 7.65
N ALA A 10 -18.45 -9.00 7.13
CA ALA A 10 -17.35 -9.82 7.63
C ALA A 10 -15.98 -9.17 7.41
N GLU A 11 -15.75 -8.59 6.22
CA GLU A 11 -14.52 -7.84 5.91
C GLU A 11 -14.31 -6.66 6.85
N ALA A 12 -15.35 -5.86 7.09
CA ALA A 12 -15.29 -4.72 8.01
C ALA A 12 -14.98 -5.15 9.45
N ARG A 13 -15.61 -6.23 9.94
CA ARG A 13 -15.31 -6.80 11.27
C ARG A 13 -13.87 -7.30 11.37
N LEU A 14 -13.35 -7.92 10.32
CA LEU A 14 -11.96 -8.38 10.28
C LEU A 14 -10.98 -7.20 10.34
N LEU A 15 -11.23 -6.14 9.55
CA LEU A 15 -10.41 -4.93 9.55
C LEU A 15 -10.43 -4.21 10.89
N GLN A 16 -11.60 -4.07 11.51
CA GLN A 16 -11.71 -3.47 12.84
C GLN A 16 -10.97 -4.30 13.89
N SER A 17 -11.12 -5.63 13.86
CA SER A 17 -10.41 -6.55 14.75
C SER A 17 -8.90 -6.47 14.57
N LEU A 18 -8.44 -6.36 13.32
CA LEU A 18 -7.04 -6.15 13.00
C LEU A 18 -6.52 -4.81 13.55
N ALA A 19 -7.23 -3.71 13.31
CA ALA A 19 -6.84 -2.39 13.80
C ALA A 19 -6.71 -2.38 15.34
N LEU A 20 -7.66 -2.97 16.05
CA LEU A 20 -7.62 -3.10 17.51
C LEU A 20 -6.44 -3.95 17.99
N ALA A 21 -6.18 -5.10 17.34
CA ALA A 21 -5.05 -5.95 17.71
C ALA A 21 -3.70 -5.27 17.46
N LEU A 22 -3.61 -4.42 16.44
CA LEU A 22 -2.39 -3.69 16.10
C LEU A 22 -2.06 -2.56 17.07
N LEU A 23 -3.01 -2.14 17.93
CA LEU A 23 -2.74 -1.21 19.03
C LEU A 23 -1.69 -1.74 20.02
N ALA A 24 -1.46 -3.06 20.05
CA ALA A 24 -0.39 -3.67 20.82
C ALA A 24 1.02 -3.22 20.38
N PHE A 25 1.17 -2.70 19.15
CA PHE A 25 2.45 -2.27 18.59
C PHE A 25 2.66 -0.76 18.61
N THR A 26 1.58 0.00 18.60
CA THR A 26 1.58 1.47 18.62
C THR A 26 0.19 1.98 18.93
N PRO A 27 0.03 3.08 19.71
CA PRO A 27 -1.27 3.73 19.86
C PRO A 27 -1.73 4.45 18.57
N HIS A 28 -0.84 4.65 17.59
CA HIS A 28 -1.11 5.39 16.36
C HIS A 28 -1.50 4.45 15.21
N VAL A 29 -2.76 4.00 15.25
CA VAL A 29 -3.37 3.13 14.23
C VAL A 29 -4.54 3.84 13.56
N THR A 30 -4.59 3.83 12.24
CA THR A 30 -5.72 4.38 11.46
C THR A 30 -6.10 3.46 10.31
N LEU A 31 -7.36 3.53 9.87
CA LEU A 31 -7.80 2.93 8.60
C LEU A 31 -7.47 3.90 7.47
N ASP A 32 -7.03 3.38 6.32
CA ASP A 32 -6.82 4.22 5.14
C ASP A 32 -8.18 4.63 4.55
N VAL A 33 -8.32 5.92 4.25
CA VAL A 33 -9.53 6.49 3.66
C VAL A 33 -9.62 6.18 2.16
N VAL A 34 -8.48 5.93 1.51
CA VAL A 34 -8.41 5.64 0.07
C VAL A 34 -8.59 4.15 -0.22
N ASP A 35 -8.18 3.29 0.71
CA ASP A 35 -8.20 1.85 0.55
C ASP A 35 -8.78 1.19 1.81
N GLU A 36 -10.08 0.87 1.76
CA GLU A 36 -10.82 0.29 2.88
C GLU A 36 -10.17 -0.99 3.44
N ALA A 37 -9.38 -1.70 2.64
CA ALA A 37 -8.67 -2.91 3.04
C ALA A 37 -7.28 -2.65 3.67
N THR A 38 -6.97 -1.41 4.05
CA THR A 38 -5.65 -1.01 4.54
C THR A 38 -5.69 -0.41 5.94
N VAL A 39 -4.78 -0.89 6.81
CA VAL A 39 -4.52 -0.35 8.15
C VAL A 39 -3.13 0.28 8.17
N LEU A 40 -3.03 1.50 8.66
CA LEU A 40 -1.80 2.28 8.77
C LEU A 40 -1.33 2.33 10.21
N LEU A 41 -0.01 2.25 10.40
CA LEU A 41 0.64 2.30 11.70
C LEU A 41 1.80 3.31 11.66
N GLU A 42 1.81 4.26 12.59
CA GLU A 42 3.02 5.03 12.92
C GLU A 42 3.76 4.27 14.03
N VAL A 43 5.03 3.92 13.80
CA VAL A 43 5.76 2.97 14.64
C VAL A 43 7.14 3.46 15.08
N GLU A 44 7.55 4.66 14.71
CA GLU A 44 8.90 5.19 14.95
C GLU A 44 9.28 5.10 16.42
N ALA A 45 8.38 5.54 17.31
CA ALA A 45 8.60 5.52 18.76
C ALA A 45 8.69 4.09 19.33
N SER A 46 8.02 3.11 18.72
CA SER A 46 7.97 1.73 19.22
C SER A 46 9.01 0.80 18.59
N LEU A 47 9.75 1.25 17.56
CA LEU A 47 10.73 0.41 16.86
C LEU A 47 11.73 -0.25 17.82
N ARG A 48 12.28 0.48 18.79
CA ARG A 48 13.28 -0.06 19.73
C ARG A 48 12.67 -1.13 20.65
N LEU A 49 11.44 -0.95 21.12
CA LEU A 49 10.73 -1.90 21.98
C LEU A 49 10.55 -3.25 21.29
N PHE A 50 10.29 -3.24 19.98
CA PHE A 50 10.04 -4.46 19.21
C PHE A 50 11.29 -5.03 18.53
N GLY A 51 12.50 -4.67 18.98
CA GLY A 51 13.75 -5.20 18.42
C GLY A 51 14.05 -4.71 17.00
N GLY A 52 13.50 -3.55 16.64
CA GLY A 52 13.71 -2.88 15.37
C GLY A 52 12.72 -3.26 14.27
N HIS A 53 12.80 -2.50 13.18
CA HIS A 53 11.86 -2.53 12.06
C HIS A 53 11.53 -3.92 11.50
N ARG A 54 12.54 -4.79 11.32
CA ARG A 54 12.33 -6.14 10.76
C ARG A 54 11.58 -7.06 11.71
N ALA A 55 11.86 -6.95 13.01
CA ALA A 55 11.21 -7.75 14.03
C ALA A 55 9.75 -7.30 14.21
N LEU A 56 9.51 -5.99 14.24
CA LEU A 56 8.17 -5.43 14.23
C LEU A 56 7.34 -5.89 13.03
N CYS A 57 7.87 -5.82 11.80
CA CYS A 57 7.16 -6.30 10.61
C CYS A 57 6.77 -7.78 10.71
N ARG A 58 7.63 -8.62 11.30
CA ARG A 58 7.31 -10.05 11.51
C ARG A 58 6.21 -10.22 12.55
N ALA A 59 6.26 -9.47 13.64
CA ALA A 59 5.26 -9.53 14.71
C ALA A 59 3.88 -9.05 14.21
N VAL A 60 3.82 -7.93 13.48
CA VAL A 60 2.61 -7.42 12.83
C VAL A 60 2.04 -8.46 11.86
N LYS A 61 2.89 -9.03 10.99
CA LYS A 61 2.45 -10.08 10.06
C LYS A 61 1.87 -11.29 10.80
N TYR A 62 2.55 -11.74 11.85
CA TYR A 62 2.12 -12.88 12.65
C TYR A 62 0.77 -12.61 13.33
N CYS A 63 0.60 -11.43 13.92
CA CYS A 63 -0.65 -10.99 14.54
C CYS A 63 -1.82 -11.04 13.54
N ALA A 64 -1.64 -10.47 12.35
CA ALA A 64 -2.66 -10.47 11.29
C ALA A 64 -3.00 -11.89 10.80
N VAL A 65 -2.00 -12.76 10.60
CA VAL A 65 -2.23 -14.17 10.20
C VAL A 65 -3.00 -14.94 11.28
N ARG A 66 -2.73 -14.68 12.56
CA ARG A 66 -3.45 -15.30 13.68
C ARG A 66 -4.92 -14.89 13.75
N LEU A 67 -5.28 -13.74 13.17
CA LEU A 67 -6.66 -13.27 13.00
C LEU A 67 -7.34 -13.81 11.72
N GLY A 68 -6.64 -14.64 10.94
CA GLY A 68 -7.16 -15.20 9.68
C GLY A 68 -6.96 -14.28 8.46
N ALA A 69 -6.21 -13.19 8.59
CA ALA A 69 -5.90 -12.30 7.47
C ALA A 69 -4.65 -12.76 6.71
N MET A 70 -4.55 -12.39 5.43
CA MET A 70 -3.35 -12.58 4.59
C MET A 70 -2.72 -11.22 4.26
N PRO A 71 -1.98 -10.59 5.20
CA PRO A 71 -1.52 -9.22 5.03
C PRO A 71 -0.44 -9.10 3.95
N GLN A 72 -0.55 -8.04 3.15
CA GLN A 72 0.59 -7.47 2.44
C GLN A 72 1.13 -6.30 3.26
N LEU A 73 2.44 -6.25 3.46
CA LEU A 73 3.07 -5.19 4.26
C LEU A 73 3.90 -4.28 3.35
N GLY A 74 3.65 -2.99 3.43
CA GLY A 74 4.50 -1.95 2.91
C GLY A 74 5.00 -1.09 4.07
N THR A 75 6.21 -0.56 3.95
CA THR A 75 6.79 0.32 4.96
C THR A 75 7.58 1.43 4.29
N GLY A 76 7.48 2.62 4.87
CA GLY A 76 7.90 3.88 4.27
C GLY A 76 8.18 4.91 5.36
N PRO A 77 8.95 5.96 5.09
CA PRO A 77 8.97 7.18 5.91
C PRO A 77 7.63 7.95 5.87
N THR A 78 6.70 7.59 4.99
CA THR A 78 5.36 8.16 4.91
C THR A 78 4.30 7.06 4.92
N ALA A 79 3.17 7.29 5.61
CA ALA A 79 2.09 6.31 5.72
C ALA A 79 1.50 5.94 4.35
N ARG A 80 1.27 6.94 3.50
CA ARG A 80 0.76 6.75 2.12
C ARG A 80 1.73 5.99 1.23
N GLY A 81 3.02 6.31 1.29
CA GLY A 81 4.03 5.56 0.55
C GLY A 81 4.10 4.10 0.99
N ALA A 82 3.99 3.86 2.31
CA ALA A 82 3.88 2.51 2.86
C ALA A 82 2.61 1.79 2.36
N ALA A 83 1.46 2.46 2.33
CA ALA A 83 0.20 1.91 1.83
C ALA A 83 0.30 1.47 0.37
N TRP A 84 0.86 2.30 -0.51
CA TRP A 84 1.09 1.94 -1.92
C TRP A 84 2.07 0.78 -2.06
N LEU A 85 3.11 0.73 -1.23
CA LEU A 85 4.00 -0.44 -1.13
C LEU A 85 3.33 -1.65 -0.47
N ALA A 86 2.12 -1.57 0.07
CA ALA A 86 1.37 -2.73 0.53
C ALA A 86 0.43 -3.23 -0.59
N SER A 87 -0.34 -2.33 -1.20
CA SER A 87 -1.46 -2.67 -2.07
C SER A 87 -1.11 -2.81 -3.56
N ALA A 88 -0.21 -1.98 -4.10
CA ALA A 88 0.02 -1.91 -5.54
C ALA A 88 1.00 -2.96 -6.05
N GLN A 89 0.85 -3.49 -7.26
CA GLN A 89 1.85 -4.40 -7.84
C GLN A 89 2.88 -3.62 -8.68
N PRO A 90 4.18 -3.97 -8.64
CA PRO A 90 5.16 -3.40 -9.55
C PRO A 90 4.92 -3.91 -10.98
N VAL A 91 5.17 -3.05 -11.98
CA VAL A 91 5.05 -3.42 -13.39
C VAL A 91 6.09 -4.50 -13.72
N PRO A 92 5.72 -5.60 -14.40
CA PRO A 92 6.67 -6.63 -14.80
C PRO A 92 7.75 -6.06 -15.73
N THR A 93 9.01 -6.12 -15.29
CA THR A 93 10.17 -5.77 -16.12
C THR A 93 10.68 -7.03 -16.84
N ARG A 94 10.93 -6.93 -18.15
CA ARG A 94 11.53 -8.02 -18.94
C ARG A 94 12.84 -8.46 -18.27
N GLY A 95 12.98 -9.76 -18.01
CA GLY A 95 14.17 -10.36 -17.34
C GLY A 95 14.04 -10.57 -15.83
N ARG A 96 13.04 -9.99 -15.16
CA ARG A 96 12.78 -10.25 -13.73
C ARG A 96 11.67 -11.30 -13.62
N ARG A 97 12.03 -12.57 -13.42
CA ARG A 97 11.05 -13.66 -13.21
C ARG A 97 10.03 -13.22 -12.14
N ARG A 98 8.73 -13.33 -12.46
CA ARG A 98 7.64 -13.29 -11.48
C ARG A 98 7.80 -14.52 -10.59
N THR A 99 8.69 -14.45 -9.60
CA THR A 99 8.69 -15.45 -8.54
C THR A 99 7.38 -15.24 -7.79
N ALA A 100 6.43 -16.15 -7.96
CA ALA A 100 5.20 -16.22 -7.18
C ALA A 100 5.45 -16.09 -5.66
N GLU A 101 6.68 -16.39 -5.21
CA GLU A 101 7.23 -16.17 -3.87
C GLU A 101 7.23 -14.72 -3.34
N ARG A 102 6.86 -13.71 -4.14
CA ARG A 102 6.75 -12.33 -3.65
C ARG A 102 5.43 -12.02 -2.94
N GLN A 103 4.41 -12.87 -3.07
CA GLN A 103 3.17 -12.71 -2.33
C GLN A 103 3.46 -12.86 -0.82
N GLY A 104 3.25 -11.79 -0.05
CA GLY A 104 3.47 -11.79 1.40
C GLY A 104 4.88 -11.40 1.87
N ARG A 105 5.78 -10.91 0.99
CA ARG A 105 7.03 -10.25 1.43
C ARG A 105 6.77 -8.77 1.72
N ALA A 106 7.14 -8.32 2.91
CA ALA A 106 7.08 -6.91 3.24
C ALA A 106 8.01 -6.09 2.32
N ARG A 107 7.46 -5.10 1.60
CA ARG A 107 8.23 -4.13 0.82
C ARG A 107 8.70 -3.02 1.76
N ARG A 108 10.02 -2.86 1.86
CA ARG A 108 10.64 -1.99 2.85
C ARG A 108 11.39 -0.82 2.22
N ALA A 109 10.95 0.39 2.58
CA ALA A 109 11.62 1.64 2.29
C ALA A 109 11.78 2.45 3.60
N VAL A 110 12.93 2.32 4.26
CA VAL A 110 13.19 3.11 5.49
C VAL A 110 13.66 4.54 5.15
N ARG A 111 14.13 4.77 3.91
CA ARG A 111 14.62 6.07 3.42
C ARG A 111 13.75 6.60 2.30
N GLN A 112 13.68 7.92 2.16
CA GLN A 112 12.85 8.61 1.18
C GLN A 112 13.25 8.28 -0.26
N GLU A 113 14.55 8.19 -0.56
CA GLU A 113 15.06 7.90 -1.91
C GLU A 113 14.66 6.48 -2.33
N ARG A 114 14.76 5.54 -1.38
CA ARG A 114 14.33 4.15 -1.61
C ARG A 114 12.81 4.06 -1.76
N LEU A 115 12.05 4.86 -1.03
CA LEU A 115 10.61 4.93 -1.19
C LEU A 115 10.28 5.39 -2.61
N SER A 116 10.80 6.53 -3.05
CA SER A 116 10.58 7.06 -4.41
C SER A 116 10.90 6.02 -5.47
N ALA A 117 12.10 5.42 -5.43
CA ALA A 117 12.51 4.42 -6.42
C ALA A 117 11.62 3.18 -6.47
N LEU A 118 10.99 2.80 -5.35
CA LEU A 118 10.03 1.69 -5.33
C LEU A 118 8.64 2.11 -5.81
N LEU A 119 8.20 3.33 -5.49
CA LEU A 119 6.94 3.88 -5.97
C LEU A 119 6.96 4.05 -7.49
N ASP A 120 8.07 4.53 -8.05
CA ASP A 120 8.30 4.70 -9.49
C ASP A 120 8.08 3.40 -10.29
N GLN A 121 8.26 2.24 -9.66
CA GLN A 121 8.07 0.92 -10.29
C GLN A 121 6.62 0.40 -10.19
N LEU A 122 5.73 1.05 -9.44
CA LEU A 122 4.36 0.60 -9.25
C LEU A 122 3.50 0.84 -10.49
N SER A 123 2.57 -0.07 -10.76
CA SER A 123 1.57 0.10 -11.82
C SER A 123 0.72 1.35 -11.58
N ILE A 124 0.32 2.00 -12.66
CA ILE A 124 -0.65 3.10 -12.65
C ILE A 124 -1.99 2.71 -12.01
N ASP A 125 -2.32 1.42 -11.98
CA ASP A 125 -3.52 0.91 -11.31
C ASP A 125 -3.56 1.25 -9.80
N ALA A 126 -2.40 1.53 -9.20
CA ALA A 126 -2.31 1.98 -7.81
C ALA A 126 -3.10 3.27 -7.53
N VAL A 127 -3.24 4.13 -8.54
CA VAL A 127 -3.94 5.42 -8.43
C VAL A 127 -5.33 5.39 -9.06
N ALA A 128 -5.80 4.22 -9.54
CA ALA A 128 -7.12 4.08 -10.17
C ALA A 128 -8.28 4.44 -9.24
N ARG A 129 -8.10 4.32 -7.91
CA ARG A 129 -9.09 4.76 -6.90
C ARG A 129 -9.09 6.26 -6.62
N LEU A 130 -8.05 6.98 -7.05
CA LEU A 130 -7.87 8.42 -6.80
C LEU A 130 -8.39 9.31 -7.92
N THR A 131 -8.79 8.72 -9.03
CA THR A 131 -9.29 9.41 -10.21
C THR A 131 -10.27 8.52 -10.96
N ARG A 132 -10.88 9.03 -12.02
CA ARG A 132 -11.77 8.20 -12.83
C ARG A 132 -10.94 7.32 -13.80
N PRO A 133 -11.26 6.02 -13.96
CA PRO A 133 -10.45 5.08 -14.75
C PRO A 133 -10.27 5.49 -16.22
N ASP A 134 -11.31 6.07 -16.83
CA ASP A 134 -11.35 6.54 -18.22
C ASP A 134 -10.24 7.54 -18.55
N TRP A 135 -9.82 8.34 -17.56
CA TRP A 135 -8.75 9.32 -17.76
C TRP A 135 -7.35 8.71 -17.78
N LEU A 136 -7.13 7.61 -17.04
CA LEU A 136 -5.82 6.95 -16.99
C LEU A 136 -5.51 6.23 -18.29
N GLU A 137 -6.52 5.63 -18.94
CA GLU A 137 -6.38 4.93 -20.21
C GLU A 137 -5.82 5.84 -21.33
N GLY A 138 -6.19 7.12 -21.33
CA GLY A 138 -5.76 8.11 -22.33
C GLY A 138 -4.43 8.82 -22.05
N LEU A 139 -3.65 8.42 -21.03
CA LEU A 139 -2.36 9.03 -20.71
C LEU A 139 -1.16 8.29 -21.30
N GLY A 140 -1.32 7.01 -21.63
CA GLY A 140 -0.21 6.15 -22.09
C GLY A 140 0.81 5.78 -21.00
N CYS A 141 0.57 6.21 -19.76
CA CYS A 141 1.39 5.87 -18.60
C CYS A 141 1.13 4.43 -18.15
N ARG A 142 2.20 3.73 -17.75
CA ARG A 142 2.13 2.36 -17.19
C ARG A 142 2.59 2.31 -15.75
N THR A 143 3.48 3.22 -15.37
CA THR A 143 4.07 3.31 -14.04
C THR A 143 3.74 4.62 -13.36
N LEU A 144 3.94 4.69 -12.04
CA LEU A 144 3.87 5.95 -11.32
C LEU A 144 4.99 6.92 -11.71
N ALA A 145 6.14 6.42 -12.19
CA ALA A 145 7.18 7.29 -12.75
C ALA A 145 6.66 8.06 -13.96
N ASP A 146 6.02 7.37 -14.91
CA ASP A 146 5.44 8.00 -16.11
C ASP A 146 4.43 9.10 -15.72
N LEU A 147 3.64 8.87 -14.66
CA LEU A 147 2.73 9.89 -14.14
C LEU A 147 3.47 11.08 -13.51
N ARG A 148 4.55 10.85 -12.75
CA ARG A 148 5.33 11.91 -12.09
C ARG A 148 6.05 12.82 -13.09
N GLU A 149 6.34 12.32 -14.30
CA GLU A 149 6.94 13.11 -15.39
C GLU A 149 5.94 14.06 -16.07
N LEU A 150 4.63 13.84 -15.92
CA LEU A 150 3.62 14.68 -16.55
C LEU A 150 3.48 16.06 -15.86
N PRO A 151 3.11 17.12 -16.62
CA PRO A 151 2.85 18.43 -16.05
C PRO A 151 1.73 18.40 -14.99
N ARG A 152 2.04 18.85 -13.77
CA ARG A 152 1.07 18.87 -12.63
C ARG A 152 -0.22 19.62 -12.95
N SER A 153 -0.14 20.70 -13.72
CA SER A 153 -1.33 21.48 -14.13
C SER A 153 -2.27 20.69 -15.06
N GLY A 154 -1.71 19.90 -15.98
CA GLY A 154 -2.46 19.02 -16.87
C GLY A 154 -3.10 17.85 -16.12
N LEU A 155 -2.34 17.23 -15.21
CA LEU A 155 -2.85 16.17 -14.34
C LEU A 155 -3.97 16.67 -13.44
N ARG A 156 -3.83 17.83 -12.80
CA ARG A 156 -4.86 18.38 -11.90
C ARG A 156 -6.17 18.68 -12.64
N ARG A 157 -6.09 19.09 -13.90
CA ARG A 157 -7.27 19.38 -14.75
C ARG A 157 -7.99 18.10 -15.20
N ARG A 158 -7.23 17.08 -15.60
CA ARG A 158 -7.77 15.83 -16.18
C ARG A 158 -8.14 14.79 -15.13
N CYS A 159 -7.28 14.62 -14.12
CA CYS A 159 -7.38 13.57 -13.11
C CYS A 159 -7.87 14.10 -11.75
N GLY A 160 -7.99 15.42 -11.59
CA GLY A 160 -8.44 16.06 -10.37
C GLY A 160 -7.31 16.33 -9.35
N PRO A 161 -7.60 17.15 -8.32
CA PRO A 161 -6.61 17.52 -7.30
C PRO A 161 -6.22 16.35 -6.40
N LEU A 162 -7.15 15.43 -6.10
CA LEU A 162 -6.91 14.31 -5.19
C LEU A 162 -5.72 13.45 -5.64
N LEU A 163 -5.63 13.09 -6.92
CA LEU A 163 -4.50 12.33 -7.46
C LEU A 163 -3.19 13.10 -7.33
N VAL A 164 -3.19 14.40 -7.65
CA VAL A 164 -1.96 15.24 -7.64
C VAL A 164 -1.46 15.49 -6.23
N ASP A 165 -2.35 15.72 -5.27
CA ASP A 165 -2.00 15.95 -3.87
C ASP A 165 -1.55 14.65 -3.15
N THR A 166 -1.76 13.50 -3.80
CA THR A 166 -1.43 12.17 -3.29
C THR A 166 -0.09 11.63 -3.83
N LEU A 167 0.34 12.08 -5.02
CA LEU A 167 1.62 11.72 -5.69
C LEU A 167 2.85 12.40 -5.08
#